data_AF-A0A8T0AF10-F1
#
_entry.id   AF-A0A8T0AF10-F1
#
_cell.length_a   1.000
_cell.length_b   1.000
_cell.length_c   1.000
_cell.angle_alpha   90.00
_cell.angle_beta   90.00
_cell.angle_gamma   90.00
#
_symmetry.space_group_name_H-M   'P 1'
#
loop_
_entity.id
_entity.type
_entity.pdbx_description
1 polymer ?
#
loop_
_entity_poly.entity_id
_entity_poly.type
_entity_poly.pdbx_seq_one_letter_code
_entity_poly.pdbx_strand_id
1 'polypeptide(L)'
;NTPTENMDSSPAQRLMSRRLKTSLPVTNKLLEPSVVTGVVERLQHRKQQAKSYYDRSACDLPELNIGEKIRMKPLPQKNPALWKVGTCLQKVAPRSYLVNVDGSLYRRNRVHLRVAESTATQASDTSEPEMPLMPESSVTGALADSSLVKPSPQASPDLVKLSPSDGHTYTRAGRLSKPPKRLDI
;
A
#
# COMPACT_ATOMS: atom_id res chain seq x y z
N ASN A 1 -17.15 20.63 -22.16
CA ASN A 1 -17.81 19.81 -23.21
C ASN A 1 -16.97 18.62 -23.68
N THR A 2 -15.99 18.15 -22.91
CA THR A 2 -15.15 17.02 -23.34
C THR A 2 -15.87 15.69 -23.11
N PRO A 3 -15.95 14.79 -24.12
CA PRO A 3 -16.44 13.43 -23.92
C PRO A 3 -15.61 12.71 -22.87
N THR A 4 -16.27 11.94 -22.00
CA THR A 4 -15.55 11.06 -21.08
C THR A 4 -15.04 9.84 -21.84
N GLU A 5 -13.83 9.36 -21.54
CA GLU A 5 -13.25 8.15 -22.12
C GLU A 5 -14.28 7.01 -22.21
N ASN A 6 -14.36 6.31 -23.34
CA ASN A 6 -15.35 5.25 -23.61
C ASN A 6 -16.83 5.71 -23.59
N MET A 7 -17.11 7.02 -23.72
CA MET A 7 -18.45 7.57 -24.04
C MET A 7 -18.34 8.51 -25.25
N ASP A 8 -19.40 8.54 -26.07
CA ASP A 8 -19.51 9.50 -27.18
C ASP A 8 -20.07 10.86 -26.75
N SER A 9 -20.35 11.04 -25.45
CA SER A 9 -20.98 12.24 -24.90
C SER A 9 -20.25 12.80 -23.68
N SER A 10 -20.25 14.12 -23.59
CA SER A 10 -19.70 14.84 -22.43
C SER A 10 -20.65 14.81 -21.23
N PRO A 11 -20.15 15.03 -20.00
CA PRO A 11 -21.00 15.13 -18.82
C PRO A 11 -22.10 16.19 -18.95
N ALA A 12 -21.77 17.34 -19.55
CA ALA A 12 -22.72 18.42 -19.80
C ALA A 12 -23.87 17.98 -20.74
N GLN A 13 -23.56 17.24 -21.80
CA GLN A 13 -24.59 16.70 -22.70
C GLN A 13 -25.47 15.65 -22.04
N ARG A 14 -24.92 14.86 -21.11
CA ARG A 14 -25.70 13.84 -20.38
C ARG A 14 -26.59 14.45 -19.30
N LEU A 15 -26.13 15.51 -18.66
CA LEU A 15 -26.84 16.17 -17.55
C LEU A 15 -27.85 17.23 -18.04
N MET A 16 -27.43 18.07 -18.98
CA MET A 16 -28.19 19.24 -19.45
C MET A 16 -28.81 19.03 -20.83
N SER A 17 -28.63 17.83 -21.40
CA SER A 17 -29.06 17.50 -22.76
C SER A 17 -28.59 18.50 -23.80
N ARG A 18 -27.46 19.19 -23.64
CA ARG A 18 -26.94 20.17 -24.62
C ARG A 18 -25.44 20.37 -24.49
N ARG A 19 -24.79 20.96 -25.50
CA ARG A 19 -23.43 21.48 -25.34
C ARG A 19 -23.48 22.90 -24.80
N LEU A 20 -22.56 23.22 -23.88
CA LEU A 20 -22.45 24.57 -23.31
C LEU A 20 -21.60 25.47 -24.22
N LYS A 21 -21.70 26.79 -24.07
CA LYS A 21 -20.81 27.71 -24.78
C LYS A 21 -19.39 27.59 -24.21
N THR A 22 -18.39 27.54 -25.07
CA THR A 22 -16.96 27.46 -24.72
C THR A 22 -16.18 28.54 -25.46
N SER A 23 -14.92 28.77 -25.06
CA SER A 23 -14.03 29.71 -25.76
C SER A 23 -13.77 29.32 -27.22
N LEU A 24 -13.75 28.01 -27.50
CA LEU A 24 -13.65 27.51 -28.87
C LEU A 24 -14.95 27.79 -29.64
N PRO A 25 -14.85 28.18 -30.93
CA PRO A 25 -16.02 28.42 -31.76
C PRO A 25 -16.83 27.12 -31.92
N VAL A 26 -18.13 27.22 -31.66
CA VAL A 26 -19.09 26.10 -31.76
C VAL A 26 -20.32 26.61 -32.51
N THR A 27 -20.90 25.77 -33.37
CA THR A 27 -22.11 26.12 -34.12
C THR A 27 -23.32 26.24 -33.20
N ASN A 28 -24.23 27.19 -33.47
CA ASN A 28 -25.42 27.41 -32.64
C ASN A 28 -26.32 26.16 -32.53
N LYS A 29 -26.40 25.36 -33.59
CA LYS A 29 -27.15 24.10 -33.61
C LYS A 29 -26.72 23.12 -32.51
N LEU A 30 -25.43 23.09 -32.18
CA LEU A 30 -24.89 22.21 -31.13
C LEU A 30 -25.20 22.71 -29.71
N LEU A 31 -25.60 23.98 -29.57
CA LEU A 31 -26.02 24.57 -28.30
C LEU A 31 -27.49 24.26 -27.98
N GLU A 32 -28.26 23.76 -28.94
CA GLU A 32 -29.66 23.38 -28.72
C GLU A 32 -29.78 22.09 -27.90
N PRO A 33 -30.88 21.90 -27.17
CA PRO A 33 -31.13 20.66 -26.45
C PRO A 33 -31.27 19.43 -27.37
N SER A 34 -30.44 18.43 -27.13
CA SER A 34 -30.45 17.09 -27.73
C SER A 34 -30.15 16.02 -26.66
N VAL A 35 -31.09 15.09 -26.47
CA VAL A 35 -30.96 14.00 -25.50
C VAL A 35 -30.11 12.87 -26.08
N VAL A 36 -29.08 12.44 -25.34
CA VAL A 36 -28.23 11.32 -25.72
C VAL A 36 -28.82 10.01 -25.20
N THR A 37 -29.04 9.04 -26.07
CA THR A 37 -29.62 7.73 -25.75
C THR A 37 -28.56 6.69 -25.34
N GLY A 38 -28.97 5.62 -24.66
CA GLY A 38 -28.08 4.52 -24.27
C GLY A 38 -26.98 4.90 -23.27
N VAL A 39 -27.13 6.03 -22.57
CA VAL A 39 -26.13 6.52 -21.60
C VAL A 39 -26.09 5.65 -20.34
N VAL A 40 -27.26 5.20 -19.87
CA VAL A 40 -27.40 4.43 -18.62
C VAL A 40 -26.71 3.08 -18.74
N GLU A 41 -27.01 2.33 -19.81
CA GLU A 41 -26.41 1.02 -20.10
C GLU A 41 -24.88 1.11 -20.19
N ARG A 42 -24.37 2.08 -20.96
CA ARG A 42 -22.92 2.30 -21.07
C ARG A 42 -22.26 2.66 -19.74
N LEU A 43 -22.94 3.44 -18.90
CA LEU A 43 -22.44 3.78 -17.57
C LEU A 43 -22.46 2.57 -16.64
N GLN A 44 -23.48 1.72 -16.70
CA GLN A 44 -23.57 0.48 -15.95
C GLN A 44 -22.47 -0.49 -16.37
N HIS A 45 -22.30 -0.72 -17.66
CA HIS A 45 -21.25 -1.58 -18.21
C HIS A 45 -19.85 -1.12 -17.76
N ARG A 46 -19.57 0.18 -17.83
CA ARG A 46 -18.31 0.74 -17.33
C ARG A 46 -18.13 0.51 -15.83
N LYS A 47 -19.18 0.73 -15.02
CA LYS A 47 -19.11 0.48 -13.58
C LYS A 47 -18.83 -1.00 -13.29
N GLN A 48 -19.44 -1.91 -14.03
CA GLN A 48 -19.21 -3.36 -13.91
C GLN A 48 -17.78 -3.73 -14.30
N GLN A 49 -17.24 -3.18 -15.39
CA GLN A 49 -15.85 -3.39 -15.77
C GLN A 49 -14.88 -2.85 -14.72
N ALA A 50 -15.08 -1.61 -14.25
CA ALA A 50 -14.23 -1.03 -13.21
C ALA A 50 -14.28 -1.87 -11.92
N LYS A 51 -15.46 -2.36 -11.54
CA LYS A 51 -15.63 -3.28 -10.42
C LYS A 51 -14.87 -4.59 -10.65
N SER A 52 -15.02 -5.22 -11.81
CA SER A 52 -14.36 -6.50 -12.09
C SER A 52 -12.84 -6.39 -12.10
N TYR A 53 -12.27 -5.27 -12.56
CA TYR A 53 -10.83 -5.04 -12.45
C TYR A 53 -10.37 -4.80 -11.02
N TYR A 54 -11.12 -4.02 -10.24
CA TYR A 54 -10.80 -3.75 -8.84
C TYR A 54 -10.89 -4.99 -7.96
N ASP A 55 -11.97 -5.77 -8.10
CA ASP A 55 -12.23 -6.96 -7.28
C ASP A 55 -11.20 -8.08 -7.50
N ARG A 56 -10.43 -8.08 -8.60
CA ARG A 56 -9.37 -9.07 -8.86
C ARG A 56 -8.27 -9.06 -7.81
N SER A 57 -7.95 -7.89 -7.24
CA SER A 57 -6.87 -7.72 -6.27
C SER A 57 -7.34 -7.12 -4.94
N ALA A 58 -8.63 -6.77 -4.84
CA ALA A 58 -9.19 -6.23 -3.62
C ALA A 58 -9.39 -7.34 -2.57
N CYS A 59 -8.63 -7.25 -1.50
CA CYS A 59 -8.81 -8.09 -0.31
C CYS A 59 -9.08 -7.21 0.92
N ASP A 60 -9.94 -7.68 1.80
CA ASP A 60 -10.19 -7.01 3.07
C ASP A 60 -9.02 -7.18 4.05
N LEU A 61 -8.68 -6.10 4.76
CA LEU A 61 -7.67 -6.15 5.81
C LEU A 61 -8.26 -6.79 7.07
N PRO A 62 -7.46 -7.55 7.85
CA PRO A 62 -7.92 -8.20 9.08
C PRO A 62 -8.56 -7.20 10.04
N GLU A 63 -9.66 -7.56 10.69
CA GLU A 63 -10.33 -6.65 11.62
C GLU A 63 -9.43 -6.30 12.83
N LEU A 64 -9.67 -5.13 13.44
CA LEU A 64 -8.96 -4.70 14.65
C LEU A 64 -9.85 -4.93 15.87
N ASN A 65 -9.25 -5.43 16.95
CA ASN A 65 -9.96 -5.61 18.20
C ASN A 65 -10.09 -4.27 18.94
N ILE A 66 -11.17 -4.14 19.71
CA ILE A 66 -11.37 -2.99 20.60
C ILE A 66 -10.33 -3.10 21.73
N GLY A 67 -9.64 -1.99 22.03
CA GLY A 67 -8.55 -1.93 23.00
C GLY A 67 -7.17 -2.28 22.44
N GLU A 68 -7.08 -2.71 21.17
CA GLU A 68 -5.81 -3.11 20.57
C GLU A 68 -4.88 -1.90 20.33
N LYS A 69 -3.58 -2.07 20.59
CA LYS A 69 -2.57 -1.05 20.28
C LYS A 69 -2.31 -1.01 18.78
N ILE A 70 -2.39 0.18 18.23
CA ILE A 70 -2.27 0.42 16.81
C ILE A 70 -1.29 1.56 16.51
N ARG A 71 -0.79 1.57 15.29
CA ARG A 71 -0.06 2.67 14.67
C ARG A 71 -0.96 3.31 13.62
N MET A 72 -1.18 4.62 13.74
CA MET A 72 -1.99 5.42 12.82
C MET A 72 -1.08 6.17 11.83
N LYS A 73 -1.43 6.12 10.54
CA LYS A 73 -0.78 6.92 9.50
C LYS A 73 -0.95 8.42 9.79
N PRO A 74 0.12 9.23 9.69
CA PRO A 74 0.04 10.67 9.96
C PRO A 74 -0.98 11.37 9.06
N LEU A 75 -1.58 12.44 9.58
CA LEU A 75 -2.45 13.30 8.79
C LEU A 75 -1.60 14.07 7.78
N PRO A 76 -2.07 14.29 6.54
CA PRO A 76 -1.29 14.96 5.50
C PRO A 76 -0.83 16.38 5.87
N GLN A 77 -1.51 17.05 6.82
CA GLN A 77 -1.18 18.41 7.27
C GLN A 77 -0.16 18.46 8.42
N LYS A 78 0.08 17.34 9.12
CA LYS A 78 1.07 17.26 10.22
C LYS A 78 2.23 16.40 9.74
N ASN A 79 3.46 16.83 10.02
CA ASN A 79 4.73 16.23 9.59
C ASN A 79 4.62 14.77 9.10
N PRO A 80 4.95 14.48 7.82
CA PRO A 80 4.65 13.19 7.17
C PRO A 80 5.45 11.99 7.70
N ALA A 81 6.35 12.20 8.67
CA ALA A 81 7.44 11.28 8.90
C ALA A 81 7.13 10.13 9.86
N LEU A 82 6.17 10.26 10.79
CA LEU A 82 6.05 9.29 11.88
C LEU A 82 4.62 8.77 12.04
N TRP A 83 4.49 7.44 11.95
CA TRP A 83 3.28 6.74 12.40
C TRP A 83 3.13 6.94 13.90
N LYS A 84 1.93 7.33 14.34
CA LYS A 84 1.67 7.59 15.76
C LYS A 84 1.05 6.38 16.42
N VAL A 85 1.52 6.04 17.62
CA VAL A 85 0.93 4.96 18.42
C VAL A 85 -0.38 5.45 19.03
N GLY A 86 -1.35 4.56 19.12
CA GLY A 86 -2.64 4.82 19.73
C GLY A 86 -3.37 3.53 20.06
N THR A 87 -4.63 3.67 20.45
CA THR A 87 -5.49 2.55 20.85
C THR A 87 -6.77 2.57 20.04
N CYS A 88 -7.21 1.42 19.55
CA CYS A 88 -8.51 1.26 18.93
C CYS A 88 -9.61 1.32 19.99
N LEU A 89 -10.56 2.24 19.87
CA LEU A 89 -11.66 2.38 20.83
C LEU A 89 -12.93 1.67 20.36
N GLN A 90 -13.27 1.77 19.08
CA GLN A 90 -14.51 1.19 18.56
C GLN A 90 -14.48 1.03 17.04
N LYS A 91 -15.18 0.02 16.53
CA LYS A 91 -15.53 -0.12 15.10
C LYS A 91 -16.81 0.69 14.82
N VAL A 92 -16.69 1.73 13.98
CA VAL A 92 -17.79 2.65 13.63
C VAL A 92 -18.48 2.24 12.32
N ALA A 93 -17.73 1.63 11.40
CA ALA A 93 -18.25 1.09 10.13
C ALA A 93 -17.37 -0.10 9.68
N PRO A 94 -17.74 -0.88 8.64
CA PRO A 94 -17.00 -2.08 8.24
C PRO A 94 -15.48 -1.88 8.10
N ARG A 95 -15.05 -0.73 7.55
CA ARG A 95 -13.64 -0.35 7.40
C ARG A 95 -13.25 0.90 8.16
N SER A 96 -14.08 1.42 9.07
CA SER A 96 -13.80 2.66 9.82
C SER A 96 -13.79 2.44 11.32
N TYR A 97 -12.75 2.92 11.97
CA TYR A 97 -12.53 2.79 13.41
C TYR A 97 -12.37 4.16 14.07
N LEU A 98 -12.79 4.25 15.32
CA LEU A 98 -12.48 5.34 16.22
C LEU A 98 -11.23 4.97 17.01
N VAL A 99 -10.21 5.83 16.96
CA VAL A 99 -8.91 5.58 17.58
C VAL A 99 -8.52 6.77 18.46
N ASN A 100 -7.87 6.48 19.59
CA ASN A 100 -7.26 7.48 20.45
C ASN A 100 -5.75 7.53 20.16
N VAL A 101 -5.25 8.71 19.82
CA VAL A 101 -3.83 8.97 19.60
C VAL A 101 -3.48 10.24 20.36
N ASP A 102 -2.51 10.16 21.29
CA ASP A 102 -2.06 11.29 22.12
C ASP A 102 -3.22 12.03 22.82
N GLY A 103 -4.26 11.31 23.28
CA GLY A 103 -5.45 11.89 23.92
C GLY A 103 -6.48 12.47 22.96
N SER A 104 -6.22 12.47 21.65
CA SER A 104 -7.12 12.96 20.61
C SER A 104 -7.84 11.81 19.91
N LEU A 105 -9.14 11.98 19.68
CA LEU A 105 -9.98 11.01 18.99
C LEU A 105 -9.97 11.24 17.47
N TYR A 106 -9.74 10.17 16.71
CA TYR A 106 -9.76 10.20 15.25
C TYR A 106 -10.64 9.09 14.68
N ARG A 107 -11.43 9.42 13.66
CA ARG A 107 -12.07 8.43 12.79
C ARG A 107 -11.11 8.09 11.63
N ARG A 108 -10.72 6.83 11.48
CA ARG A 108 -9.74 6.37 10.48
C ARG A 108 -10.20 5.12 9.76
N ASN A 109 -9.83 5.01 8.48
CA ASN A 109 -10.03 3.78 7.72
C ASN A 109 -9.03 2.71 8.15
N ARG A 110 -9.42 1.44 8.10
CA ARG A 110 -8.56 0.28 8.40
C ARG A 110 -7.22 0.28 7.67
N VAL A 111 -7.18 0.78 6.43
CA VAL A 111 -5.96 0.90 5.60
C VAL A 111 -4.94 1.88 6.21
N HIS A 112 -5.40 2.82 7.05
CA HIS A 112 -4.55 3.80 7.72
C HIS A 112 -4.05 3.34 9.09
N LEU A 113 -4.44 2.15 9.54
CA LEU A 113 -4.13 1.60 10.85
C LEU A 113 -3.31 0.33 10.69
N ARG A 114 -2.28 0.17 11.50
CA ARG A 114 -1.47 -1.05 11.60
C ARG A 114 -1.48 -1.53 13.03
N VAL A 115 -1.49 -2.84 13.26
CA VAL A 115 -1.28 -3.38 14.60
C VAL A 115 0.13 -2.99 15.05
N ALA A 116 0.26 -2.53 16.30
CA ALA A 116 1.56 -2.39 16.93
C ALA A 116 1.96 -3.77 17.44
N GLU A 117 3.00 -4.37 16.85
CA GLU A 117 3.53 -5.64 17.35
C GLU A 117 3.93 -5.44 18.82
N SER A 118 3.39 -6.27 19.70
CA SER A 118 3.83 -6.35 21.08
C SER A 118 5.21 -7.00 21.08
N THR A 119 6.26 -6.23 21.33
CA THR A 119 7.54 -6.80 21.74
C THR A 119 7.34 -7.46 23.10
N ALA A 120 6.98 -8.73 23.12
CA ALA A 120 7.03 -9.56 24.31
C ALA A 120 8.50 -9.86 24.59
N THR A 121 9.15 -9.00 25.38
CA THR A 121 10.41 -9.31 26.06
C THR A 121 10.12 -10.48 27.01
N GLN A 122 10.65 -11.66 26.71
CA GLN A 122 10.77 -12.71 27.73
C GLN A 122 11.92 -12.30 28.65
N ALA A 123 11.56 -11.71 29.80
CA ALA A 123 12.43 -11.71 30.96
C ALA A 123 12.08 -12.98 31.76
N SER A 124 12.96 -13.98 31.72
CA SER A 124 12.98 -15.04 32.70
C SER A 124 14.24 -14.87 33.55
N ASP A 125 14.09 -14.16 34.66
CA ASP A 125 14.92 -14.34 35.84
C ASP A 125 14.66 -15.76 36.35
N THR A 126 15.69 -16.61 36.38
CA THR A 126 15.71 -17.79 37.24
C THR A 126 17.15 -18.03 37.69
N SER A 127 17.27 -18.07 39.00
CA SER A 127 18.45 -18.18 39.87
C SER A 127 19.43 -19.32 39.58
N GLU A 128 20.72 -19.00 39.69
CA GLU A 128 21.85 -19.91 39.94
C GLU A 128 21.60 -20.84 41.15
N PRO A 129 22.22 -22.04 41.15
CA PRO A 129 23.08 -22.36 42.29
C PRO A 129 24.43 -23.01 41.92
N GLU A 130 25.36 -22.77 42.84
CA GLU A 130 26.81 -23.02 42.90
C GLU A 130 27.24 -24.51 42.92
N MET A 131 28.46 -24.78 42.41
CA MET A 131 29.14 -26.09 42.23
C MET A 131 29.51 -26.84 43.53
N PRO A 132 30.02 -28.10 43.43
CA PRO A 132 31.47 -28.31 43.68
C PRO A 132 32.22 -29.33 42.77
N LEU A 133 33.56 -29.17 42.74
CA LEU A 133 34.62 -29.76 41.88
C LEU A 133 35.02 -31.26 42.13
N MET A 134 35.30 -31.99 41.02
CA MET A 134 36.47 -32.86 40.64
C MET A 134 36.88 -34.10 41.51
N PRO A 135 37.65 -35.13 41.01
CA PRO A 135 38.65 -35.12 39.91
C PRO A 135 38.71 -36.36 38.94
N GLU A 136 39.72 -36.30 38.05
CA GLU A 136 40.02 -37.02 36.80
C GLU A 136 40.21 -38.56 36.83
N SER A 137 40.01 -39.23 35.68
CA SER A 137 41.06 -39.93 34.88
C SER A 137 40.50 -40.86 33.77
N SER A 138 40.87 -40.55 32.53
CA SER A 138 41.23 -41.42 31.37
C SER A 138 40.67 -42.85 31.20
N VAL A 139 39.96 -43.12 30.10
CA VAL A 139 40.42 -43.98 28.97
C VAL A 139 39.51 -43.90 27.72
N THR A 140 40.18 -43.97 26.58
CA THR A 140 39.80 -44.02 25.16
C THR A 140 38.63 -44.90 24.72
N GLY A 141 37.87 -44.41 23.73
CA GLY A 141 37.19 -45.27 22.75
C GLY A 141 36.00 -44.67 21.99
N ALA A 142 36.22 -44.36 20.71
CA ALA A 142 35.28 -44.58 19.60
C ALA A 142 34.12 -43.58 19.32
N LEU A 143 34.30 -42.90 18.17
CA LEU A 143 33.36 -42.67 17.06
C LEU A 143 32.48 -41.39 17.00
N ALA A 144 32.58 -40.79 15.80
CA ALA A 144 31.62 -39.95 15.07
C ALA A 144 31.53 -38.45 15.43
N ASP A 145 32.05 -37.66 14.50
CA ASP A 145 32.02 -36.21 14.44
C ASP A 145 30.59 -35.65 14.24
N SER A 146 30.39 -34.50 14.86
CA SER A 146 29.24 -33.60 14.86
C SER A 146 29.05 -32.97 13.45
N SER A 147 28.00 -32.26 13.06
CA SER A 147 26.89 -31.61 13.75
C SER A 147 25.87 -31.19 12.67
N LEU A 148 24.58 -31.27 13.01
CA LEU A 148 23.46 -30.83 12.20
C LEU A 148 23.26 -29.31 12.41
N VAL A 149 23.64 -28.49 11.42
CA VAL A 149 23.37 -27.04 11.44
C VAL A 149 22.14 -26.71 10.61
N LYS A 150 21.23 -25.99 11.27
CA LYS A 150 19.98 -25.38 10.83
C LYS A 150 20.21 -24.40 9.66
N PRO A 151 19.43 -24.42 8.56
CA PRO A 151 19.58 -23.43 7.50
C PRO A 151 18.94 -22.08 7.87
N SER A 152 19.79 -21.06 7.92
CA SER A 152 19.48 -19.64 7.85
C SER A 152 19.50 -19.19 6.38
N PRO A 153 18.51 -18.45 5.85
CA PRO A 153 18.63 -17.85 4.53
C PRO A 153 19.23 -16.44 4.64
N GLN A 154 20.54 -16.34 4.41
CA GLN A 154 21.19 -15.12 3.93
C GLN A 154 21.59 -15.32 2.46
N ALA A 155 21.21 -14.38 1.59
CA ALA A 155 22.10 -13.70 0.64
C ALA A 155 21.29 -13.06 -0.50
N SER A 156 21.39 -11.74 -0.58
CA SER A 156 21.13 -10.92 -1.76
C SER A 156 22.05 -11.36 -2.91
N PRO A 157 21.60 -11.36 -4.18
CA PRO A 157 22.54 -11.41 -5.29
C PRO A 157 23.16 -10.03 -5.49
N ASP A 158 24.44 -9.96 -5.20
CA ASP A 158 25.36 -8.89 -5.57
C ASP A 158 25.45 -8.81 -7.10
N LEU A 159 25.14 -7.66 -7.69
CA LEU A 159 25.38 -7.38 -9.11
C LEU A 159 26.12 -6.04 -9.20
N VAL A 160 27.44 -6.20 -9.23
CA VAL A 160 28.47 -5.37 -9.86
C VAL A 160 28.02 -3.94 -10.21
N LYS A 161 28.39 -3.01 -9.33
CA LYS A 161 28.33 -1.57 -9.59
C LYS A 161 29.40 -1.20 -10.62
N LEU A 162 29.04 -1.20 -11.90
CA LEU A 162 29.83 -0.52 -12.93
C LEU A 162 29.51 0.98 -12.87
N SER A 163 30.54 1.77 -12.61
CA SER A 163 30.59 3.23 -12.72
C SER A 163 30.44 3.71 -14.19
N PRO A 164 30.13 5.00 -14.43
CA PRO A 164 29.24 5.42 -15.50
C PRO A 164 29.98 5.77 -16.80
N SER A 165 29.59 5.15 -17.91
CA SER A 165 29.67 5.78 -19.21
C SER A 165 28.33 5.58 -19.94
N ASP A 166 27.85 6.66 -20.52
CA ASP A 166 26.64 6.76 -21.34
C ASP A 166 25.32 6.69 -20.55
N GLY A 167 24.62 7.84 -20.47
CA GLY A 167 23.42 8.13 -19.68
C GLY A 167 22.16 7.31 -19.99
N HIS A 168 22.30 5.99 -20.03
CA HIS A 168 21.28 4.99 -20.25
C HIS A 168 20.81 4.44 -18.90
N THR A 169 19.52 4.61 -18.59
CA THR A 169 18.90 3.98 -17.42
C THR A 169 18.16 2.72 -17.88
N TYR A 170 18.28 1.63 -17.12
CA TYR A 170 17.57 0.37 -17.38
C TYR A 170 16.53 0.11 -16.29
N THR A 171 15.35 -0.37 -16.69
CA THR A 171 14.30 -0.80 -15.76
C THR A 171 14.62 -2.16 -15.16
N ARG A 172 13.97 -2.50 -14.04
CA ARG A 172 14.09 -3.80 -13.36
C ARG A 172 13.82 -5.02 -14.28
N ALA A 173 13.10 -4.84 -15.38
CA ALA A 173 12.81 -5.87 -16.38
C ALA A 173 13.72 -5.80 -17.63
N GLY A 174 14.84 -5.05 -17.57
CA GLY A 174 15.84 -4.97 -18.64
C GLY A 174 15.52 -3.98 -19.77
N ARG A 175 14.39 -3.25 -19.71
CA ARG A 175 14.05 -2.25 -20.74
C ARG A 175 14.87 -0.97 -20.58
N LEU A 176 15.46 -0.50 -21.67
CA LEU A 176 16.17 0.78 -21.76
C LEU A 176 15.19 1.98 -21.69
N SER A 177 15.38 2.90 -20.75
CA SER A 177 14.65 4.18 -20.66
C SER A 177 15.47 5.31 -21.26
N LYS A 178 14.98 5.91 -22.35
CA LYS A 178 15.57 7.09 -22.99
C LYS A 178 14.94 8.37 -22.43
N PRO A 179 15.73 9.39 -22.05
CA PRO A 179 15.18 10.68 -21.63
C PRO A 179 14.51 11.40 -22.81
N PRO A 180 13.49 12.25 -22.57
CA PRO A 180 12.80 13.01 -23.61
C PRO A 180 13.73 14.09 -24.20
N LYS A 181 13.77 14.21 -25.54
CA LYS A 181 14.51 15.25 -26.26
C LYS A 181 13.77 16.58 -26.10
N ARG A 182 14.33 17.51 -25.31
CA ARG A 182 13.81 18.88 -25.21
C ARG A 182 14.35 19.69 -26.39
N LEU A 183 13.48 20.45 -27.03
CA LEU A 183 13.87 21.46 -28.02
C LEU A 183 14.15 22.74 -27.23
N ASP A 184 15.30 23.36 -27.48
CA ASP A 184 15.58 24.71 -26.98
C ASP A 184 14.75 25.69 -27.83
N ILE A 185 13.86 26.44 -27.19
CA ILE A 185 13.02 27.49 -27.79
C ILE A 185 13.48 28.82 -27.21
#